data_AF-A0A7X8E0S6-F1
#
_entry.id   AF-A0A7X8E0S6-F1
#
_cell.length_a   1.000
_cell.length_b   1.000
_cell.length_c   1.000
_cell.angle_alpha   90.00
_cell.angle_beta   90.00
_cell.angle_gamma   90.00
#
_symmetry.space_group_name_H-M   'P 1'
#
loop_
_entity.id
_entity.type
_entity.pdbx_description
1 polymer ?
#
loop_
_entity_poly.entity_id
_entity_poly.type
_entity_poly.pdbx_seq_one_letter_code
_entity_poly.pdbx_strand_id
1 'polypeptide(L)'
;MSLRKKWISGPAFTRFKKILPPLSDTERQAMEAGSVWWDGELFSGKPNWSTLLNYGPVALTTQEQHFLDNEVATLLTLLDDYQIVHHEQELPEPVWDYLKQQGFFSLIIPKAYGGKEFSAYANSTIVARIASRSVSAAVTVMVPNSLGPGELLMRYGTAEQQQYWLPGLASGKEVPCFALTGPEAGSDAGAIPDRGVVCEQEYQGKTTLGIRLNWDKRYITLAPRATVLGLAFKLYDPEQLLGETQALGITCALIPTSHPGVKVGDRHSPMGLAFLNGTTQGQDVFIPLDWIIGGPDYAGKGWRMLVECLSAGRGISLPALGTASGHLALRSSGAYAYVR
;
A
#
# COMPACT_ATOMS: atom_id res chain seq x y z
N MET A 1 25.44 -17.47 -32.91
CA MET A 1 24.03 -17.83 -32.57
C MET A 1 23.91 -19.36 -32.70
N SER A 2 23.47 -20.11 -31.68
CA SER A 2 23.56 -21.59 -31.73
C SER A 2 22.59 -22.19 -32.74
N LEU A 3 22.97 -23.31 -33.38
CA LEU A 3 22.13 -24.06 -34.34
C LEU A 3 20.76 -24.44 -33.73
N ARG A 4 20.73 -24.73 -32.41
CA ARG A 4 19.49 -24.96 -31.64
C ARG A 4 18.53 -23.77 -31.71
N LYS A 5 19.03 -22.55 -31.54
CA LYS A 5 18.19 -21.33 -31.56
C LYS A 5 17.60 -21.08 -32.94
N LYS A 6 18.37 -21.33 -34.00
CA LYS A 6 17.93 -21.13 -35.40
C LYS A 6 16.90 -22.18 -35.84
N TRP A 7 17.13 -23.45 -35.53
CA TRP A 7 16.37 -24.56 -36.14
C TRP A 7 15.34 -25.21 -35.22
N ILE A 8 15.47 -25.07 -33.91
CA ILE A 8 14.57 -25.73 -32.94
C ILE A 8 13.81 -24.70 -32.12
N SER A 9 14.52 -23.91 -31.31
CA SER A 9 13.88 -23.04 -30.32
C SER A 9 13.14 -21.87 -30.97
N GLY A 10 13.68 -21.27 -32.05
CA GLY A 10 13.05 -20.16 -32.76
C GLY A 10 11.70 -20.54 -33.39
N PRO A 11 11.64 -21.56 -34.26
CA PRO A 11 10.37 -22.03 -34.85
C PRO A 11 9.34 -22.49 -33.81
N ALA A 12 9.78 -23.20 -32.77
CA ALA A 12 8.90 -23.64 -31.67
C ALA A 12 8.29 -22.44 -30.94
N PHE A 13 9.10 -21.43 -30.59
CA PHE A 13 8.62 -20.22 -29.92
C PHE A 13 7.61 -19.45 -30.77
N THR A 14 7.86 -19.29 -32.08
CA THR A 14 6.91 -18.64 -33.00
C THR A 14 5.57 -19.36 -33.07
N ARG A 15 5.57 -20.70 -33.00
CA ARG A 15 4.34 -21.50 -32.97
C ARG A 15 3.61 -21.35 -31.63
N PHE A 16 4.33 -21.42 -30.51
CA PHE A 16 3.76 -21.22 -29.17
C PHE A 16 3.12 -19.83 -29.01
N LYS A 17 3.78 -18.77 -29.51
CA LYS A 17 3.26 -17.40 -29.44
C LYS A 17 1.91 -17.22 -30.16
N LYS A 18 1.60 -18.07 -31.14
CA LYS A 18 0.30 -18.06 -31.83
C LYS A 18 -0.82 -18.82 -31.09
N ILE A 19 -0.45 -19.68 -30.14
CA ILE A 19 -1.39 -20.54 -29.39
C ILE A 19 -1.75 -19.90 -28.05
N LEU A 20 -0.86 -19.09 -27.49
CA LEU A 20 -1.13 -18.39 -26.23
C LEU A 20 -2.29 -17.40 -26.39
N PRO A 21 -3.28 -17.42 -25.49
CA PRO A 21 -4.36 -16.45 -25.50
C PRO A 21 -3.80 -15.03 -25.34
N PRO A 22 -4.48 -14.02 -25.92
CA PRO A 22 -4.09 -12.63 -25.73
C PRO A 22 -4.19 -12.26 -24.24
N LEU A 23 -3.18 -11.55 -23.73
CA LEU A 23 -3.20 -10.98 -22.39
C LEU A 23 -4.36 -9.99 -22.26
N SER A 24 -5.14 -10.10 -21.19
CA SER A 24 -6.13 -9.09 -20.83
C SER A 24 -5.45 -7.75 -20.58
N ASP A 25 -6.19 -6.64 -20.70
CA ASP A 25 -5.61 -5.31 -20.47
C ASP A 25 -5.14 -5.14 -19.01
N THR A 26 -5.81 -5.78 -18.05
CA THR A 26 -5.43 -5.83 -16.64
C THR A 26 -4.11 -6.57 -16.44
N GLU A 27 -3.91 -7.72 -17.10
CA GLU A 27 -2.66 -8.47 -17.06
C GLU A 27 -1.53 -7.72 -17.76
N ARG A 28 -1.82 -7.09 -18.90
CA ARG A 28 -0.83 -6.26 -19.61
C ARG A 28 -0.36 -5.10 -18.76
N GLN A 29 -1.29 -4.34 -18.17
CA GLN A 29 -0.95 -3.26 -17.26
C GLN A 29 -0.15 -3.76 -16.04
N ALA A 30 -0.46 -4.94 -15.52
CA ALA A 30 0.31 -5.51 -14.41
C ALA A 30 1.73 -5.93 -14.82
N MET A 31 1.93 -6.41 -16.06
CA MET A 31 3.24 -6.74 -16.60
C MET A 31 4.07 -5.51 -16.97
N GLU A 32 3.42 -4.46 -17.46
CA GLU A 32 4.05 -3.17 -17.79
C GLU A 32 4.32 -2.33 -16.53
N ALA A 33 3.57 -2.56 -15.45
CA ALA A 33 3.79 -1.96 -14.15
C ALA A 33 4.99 -2.62 -13.46
N GLY A 34 6.13 -1.93 -13.47
CA GLY A 34 7.35 -2.35 -12.76
C GLY A 34 8.60 -2.16 -13.59
N SER A 35 9.74 -2.61 -13.06
CA SER A 35 11.00 -2.65 -13.78
C SER A 35 11.53 -4.08 -13.81
N VAL A 36 12.26 -4.43 -14.87
CA VAL A 36 13.04 -5.66 -14.93
C VAL A 36 14.43 -5.33 -14.43
N TRP A 37 14.87 -5.98 -13.35
CA TRP A 37 16.18 -5.76 -12.75
C TRP A 37 17.11 -6.94 -13.07
N TRP A 38 18.06 -7.23 -12.18
CA TRP A 38 19.02 -8.33 -12.35
C TRP A 38 18.36 -9.71 -12.46
N ASP A 39 17.20 -9.89 -11.83
CA ASP A 39 16.38 -11.10 -11.92
C ASP A 39 15.98 -11.43 -13.37
N GLY A 40 15.77 -10.42 -14.23
CA GLY A 40 15.55 -10.62 -15.65
C GLY A 40 16.72 -11.32 -16.35
N GLU A 41 17.95 -11.02 -15.95
CA GLU A 41 19.14 -11.70 -16.48
C GLU A 41 19.20 -13.16 -16.02
N LEU A 42 18.81 -13.42 -14.77
CA LEU A 42 18.71 -14.78 -14.23
C LEU A 42 17.71 -15.61 -15.05
N PHE A 43 16.49 -15.09 -15.26
CA PHE A 43 15.48 -15.77 -16.08
C PHE A 43 15.83 -15.87 -17.57
N SER A 44 16.72 -14.99 -18.07
CA SER A 44 17.26 -15.11 -19.44
C SER A 44 18.22 -16.29 -19.63
N GLY A 45 18.67 -16.91 -18.54
CA GLY A 45 19.65 -17.99 -18.54
C GLY A 45 21.09 -17.53 -18.79
N LYS A 46 21.36 -16.22 -18.68
CA LYS A 46 22.69 -15.61 -18.82
C LYS A 46 22.91 -14.50 -17.79
N PRO A 47 22.86 -14.80 -16.48
CA PRO A 47 23.06 -13.79 -15.45
C PRO A 47 24.49 -13.23 -15.48
N ASN A 48 24.63 -11.91 -15.43
CA ASN A 48 25.88 -11.26 -15.11
C ASN A 48 26.02 -11.13 -13.59
N TRP A 49 26.72 -12.08 -12.97
CA TRP A 49 26.93 -12.09 -11.52
C TRP A 49 27.72 -10.88 -11.03
N SER A 50 28.59 -10.30 -11.85
CA SER A 50 29.33 -9.09 -11.47
C SER A 50 28.39 -7.92 -11.22
N THR A 51 27.30 -7.80 -11.98
CA THR A 51 26.26 -6.77 -11.72
C THR A 51 25.68 -6.93 -10.32
N LEU A 52 25.27 -8.15 -9.95
CA LEU A 52 24.70 -8.43 -8.63
C LEU A 52 25.69 -8.18 -7.50
N LEU A 53 26.91 -8.70 -7.63
CA LEU A 53 27.94 -8.63 -6.59
C LEU A 53 28.48 -7.21 -6.39
N ASN A 54 28.39 -6.34 -7.42
CA ASN A 54 28.87 -4.96 -7.37
C ASN A 54 27.88 -3.96 -6.76
N TYR A 55 26.64 -4.35 -6.43
CA TYR A 55 25.69 -3.40 -5.80
C TYR A 55 26.18 -2.89 -4.43
N GLY A 56 27.11 -3.60 -3.78
CA GLY A 56 27.71 -3.19 -2.51
C GLY A 56 26.74 -3.27 -1.33
N PRO A 57 27.24 -3.09 -0.09
CA PRO A 57 26.40 -3.05 1.09
C PRO A 57 25.56 -1.76 1.09
N VAL A 58 24.25 -1.89 1.31
CA VAL A 58 23.39 -0.73 1.56
C VAL A 58 23.64 -0.25 3.00
N ALA A 59 23.81 1.06 3.17
CA ALA A 59 24.07 1.67 4.47
C ALA A 59 22.99 2.72 4.78
N LEU A 60 22.67 2.86 6.07
CA LEU A 60 21.84 3.96 6.55
C LEU A 60 22.63 5.25 6.52
N THR A 61 21.97 6.35 6.14
CA THR A 61 22.50 7.69 6.35
C THR A 61 22.60 7.99 7.85
N THR A 62 23.39 9.00 8.22
CA THR A 62 23.51 9.44 9.63
C THR A 62 22.16 9.77 10.24
N GLN A 63 21.25 10.38 9.47
CA GLN A 63 19.91 10.73 9.95
C GLN A 63 19.03 9.49 10.18
N GLU A 64 19.06 8.52 9.28
CA GLU A 64 18.29 7.29 9.41
C GLU A 64 18.83 6.43 10.56
N GLN A 65 20.16 6.35 10.72
CA GLN A 65 20.80 5.66 11.82
C GLN A 65 20.45 6.31 13.16
N HIS A 66 20.50 7.65 13.25
CA HIS A 66 20.05 8.37 14.43
C HIS A 66 18.60 8.03 14.79
N PHE A 67 17.70 8.00 13.80
CA PHE A 67 16.30 7.65 14.01
C PHE A 67 16.13 6.24 14.58
N LEU A 68 16.91 5.29 14.09
CA LEU A 68 16.92 3.92 14.57
C LEU A 68 17.43 3.82 16.02
N ASP A 69 18.51 4.55 16.33
CA ASP A 69 19.18 4.46 17.63
C ASP A 69 18.46 5.21 18.74
N ASN A 70 17.61 6.19 18.42
CA ASN A 70 16.92 7.03 19.40
C ASN A 70 15.40 6.84 19.35
N GLU A 71 14.75 7.25 18.27
CA GLU A 71 13.29 7.25 18.15
C GLU A 71 12.73 5.83 18.13
N VAL A 72 13.31 4.94 17.33
CA VAL A 72 12.89 3.53 17.31
C VAL A 72 13.22 2.87 18.65
N ALA A 73 14.42 3.08 19.19
CA ALA A 73 14.80 2.52 20.50
C ALA A 73 13.83 2.94 21.61
N THR A 74 13.41 4.20 21.63
CA THR A 74 12.41 4.73 22.57
C THR A 74 11.04 4.11 22.33
N LEU A 75 10.59 3.98 21.08
CA LEU A 75 9.34 3.26 20.78
C LEU A 75 9.36 1.84 21.36
N LEU A 76 10.48 1.11 21.24
CA LEU A 76 10.57 -0.25 21.77
C LEU A 76 10.40 -0.33 23.29
N THR A 77 10.75 0.72 24.05
CA THR A 77 10.56 0.74 25.51
C THR A 77 9.11 1.00 25.90
N LEU A 78 8.33 1.67 25.03
CA LEU A 78 6.90 1.90 25.21
C LEU A 78 6.06 0.66 24.87
N LEU A 79 6.61 -0.31 24.16
CA LEU A 79 5.90 -1.50 23.70
C LEU A 79 6.00 -2.63 24.73
N ASP A 80 4.89 -2.93 25.39
CA ASP A 80 4.63 -4.21 26.07
C ASP A 80 3.69 -5.04 25.19
N ASP A 81 4.27 -5.92 24.36
CA ASP A 81 3.50 -6.70 23.38
C ASP A 81 2.52 -7.67 24.04
N TYR A 82 2.82 -8.17 25.25
CA TYR A 82 1.90 -9.05 25.97
C TYR A 82 0.64 -8.29 26.39
N GLN A 83 0.80 -7.09 26.96
CA GLN A 83 -0.34 -6.22 27.31
C GLN A 83 -1.13 -5.79 26.08
N ILE A 84 -0.44 -5.33 25.04
CA ILE A 84 -1.04 -4.90 23.76
C ILE A 84 -1.89 -6.01 23.15
N VAL A 85 -1.39 -7.25 23.09
CA VAL A 85 -2.04 -8.36 22.39
C VAL A 85 -3.11 -9.05 23.23
N HIS A 86 -2.82 -9.34 24.50
CA HIS A 86 -3.68 -10.19 25.32
C HIS A 86 -4.70 -9.43 26.18
N HIS A 87 -4.48 -8.14 26.44
CA HIS A 87 -5.33 -7.37 27.35
C HIS A 87 -5.98 -6.16 26.68
N GLU A 88 -5.18 -5.26 26.11
CA GLU A 88 -5.69 -4.04 25.49
C GLU A 88 -6.29 -4.30 24.10
N GLN A 89 -5.76 -5.31 23.41
CA GLN A 89 -6.04 -5.61 22.00
C GLN A 89 -5.83 -4.39 21.10
N GLU A 90 -4.99 -3.42 21.46
CA GLU A 90 -4.67 -2.26 20.64
C GLU A 90 -3.34 -1.65 21.13
N LEU A 91 -2.74 -0.75 20.34
CA LEU A 91 -1.66 0.09 20.86
C LEU A 91 -2.22 1.12 21.84
N PRO A 92 -1.61 1.30 23.03
CA PRO A 92 -2.00 2.33 23.98
C PRO A 92 -1.87 3.74 23.39
N GLU A 93 -2.66 4.69 23.89
CA GLU A 93 -2.64 6.08 23.38
C GLU A 93 -1.25 6.75 23.44
N PRO A 94 -0.45 6.59 24.52
CA PRO A 94 0.93 7.10 24.53
C PRO A 94 1.80 6.57 23.38
N VAL A 95 1.57 5.34 22.92
CA VAL A 95 2.27 4.76 21.77
C VAL A 95 1.78 5.44 20.49
N TRP A 96 0.47 5.62 20.31
CA TRP A 96 -0.09 6.34 19.17
C TRP A 96 0.43 7.77 19.06
N ASP A 97 0.43 8.51 20.16
CA ASP A 97 0.94 9.87 20.22
C ASP A 97 2.42 9.92 19.85
N TYR A 98 3.22 8.99 20.38
CA TYR A 98 4.64 8.90 20.05
C TYR A 98 4.87 8.62 18.56
N LEU A 99 4.13 7.65 17.99
CA LEU A 99 4.24 7.30 16.56
C LEU A 99 3.93 8.52 15.67
N LYS A 100 2.88 9.27 15.99
CA LYS A 100 2.49 10.48 15.24
C LYS A 100 3.54 11.58 15.38
N GLN A 101 3.90 11.94 16.62
CA GLN A 101 4.81 13.05 16.91
C GLN A 101 6.21 12.85 16.33
N GLN A 102 6.72 11.61 16.36
CA GLN A 102 8.05 11.31 15.85
C GLN A 102 8.08 11.04 14.34
N GLY A 103 6.92 11.01 13.67
CA GLY A 103 6.82 10.83 12.22
C GLY A 103 6.98 9.39 11.75
N PHE A 104 6.55 8.40 12.55
CA PHE A 104 6.57 6.99 12.15
C PHE A 104 5.58 6.70 11.02
N PHE A 105 4.53 7.49 10.81
CA PHE A 105 3.59 7.31 9.69
C PHE A 105 4.01 8.02 8.39
N SER A 106 5.20 8.64 8.38
CA SER A 106 5.65 9.52 7.31
C SER A 106 7.12 9.35 6.95
N LEU A 107 7.64 8.13 7.13
CA LEU A 107 9.02 7.76 6.82
C LEU A 107 9.36 8.05 5.35
N ILE A 108 8.45 7.75 4.42
CA ILE A 108 8.69 7.91 2.98
C ILE A 108 8.24 9.27 2.41
N ILE A 109 7.47 10.05 3.16
CA ILE A 109 6.93 11.33 2.67
C ILE A 109 8.09 12.33 2.54
N PRO A 110 8.17 13.12 1.44
CA PRO A 110 9.21 14.11 1.25
C PRO A 110 9.28 15.13 2.39
N LYS A 111 10.49 15.62 2.68
CA LYS A 111 10.71 16.65 3.71
C LYS A 111 9.98 17.95 3.41
N ALA A 112 9.77 18.27 2.12
CA ALA A 112 9.00 19.43 1.68
C ALA A 112 7.56 19.45 2.20
N TYR A 113 7.00 18.28 2.52
CA TYR A 113 5.67 18.14 3.12
C TYR A 113 5.71 17.79 4.62
N GLY A 114 6.88 17.86 5.25
CA GLY A 114 7.07 17.56 6.68
C GLY A 114 7.34 16.08 7.00
N GLY A 115 7.54 15.23 6.00
CA GLY A 115 7.92 13.83 6.20
C GLY A 115 9.42 13.64 6.47
N LYS A 116 9.87 12.38 6.53
CA LYS A 116 11.28 12.05 6.80
C LYS A 116 12.13 11.85 5.55
N GLU A 117 11.52 11.48 4.42
CA GLU A 117 12.18 11.17 3.15
C GLU A 117 13.29 10.10 3.31
N PHE A 118 13.00 9.07 4.09
CA PHE A 118 13.88 7.95 4.33
C PHE A 118 13.87 6.96 3.17
N SER A 119 15.01 6.31 2.98
CA SER A 119 15.21 5.29 1.97
C SER A 119 14.36 4.04 2.22
N ALA A 120 14.15 3.24 1.18
CA ALA A 120 13.55 1.91 1.28
C ALA A 120 14.29 1.02 2.30
N TYR A 121 15.63 1.15 2.38
CA TYR A 121 16.44 0.39 3.32
C TYR A 121 16.19 0.80 4.77
N ALA A 122 16.09 2.10 5.04
CA ALA A 122 15.71 2.60 6.36
C ALA A 122 14.31 2.16 6.77
N ASN A 123 13.32 2.27 5.86
CA ASN A 123 11.96 1.78 6.13
C ASN A 123 11.96 0.29 6.50
N SER A 124 12.61 -0.57 5.69
CA SER A 124 12.77 -1.99 5.98
C SER A 124 13.41 -2.24 7.34
N THR A 125 14.52 -1.55 7.64
CA THR A 125 15.27 -1.74 8.89
C THR A 125 14.47 -1.30 10.11
N ILE A 126 13.78 -0.16 10.04
CA ILE A 126 12.91 0.36 11.10
C ILE A 126 11.75 -0.61 11.37
N VAL A 127 11.03 -1.02 10.32
CA VAL A 127 9.90 -1.97 10.45
C VAL A 127 10.36 -3.30 11.03
N ALA A 128 11.48 -3.86 10.55
CA ALA A 128 12.05 -5.10 11.09
C ALA A 128 12.44 -4.94 12.58
N ARG A 129 13.02 -3.79 12.95
CA ARG A 129 13.41 -3.51 14.33
C ARG A 129 12.19 -3.45 15.26
N ILE A 130 11.11 -2.78 14.84
CA ILE A 130 9.85 -2.75 15.59
C ILE A 130 9.23 -4.14 15.70
N ALA A 131 9.20 -4.90 14.59
CA ALA A 131 8.62 -6.24 14.54
C ALA A 131 9.32 -7.24 15.45
N SER A 132 10.61 -7.03 15.75
CA SER A 132 11.34 -7.84 16.74
C SER A 132 10.80 -7.71 18.17
N ARG A 133 10.00 -6.68 18.45
CA ARG A 133 9.34 -6.44 19.74
C ARG A 133 7.83 -6.60 19.67
N SER A 134 7.17 -6.06 18.64
CA SER A 134 5.73 -6.14 18.45
C SER A 134 5.38 -6.13 16.96
N VAL A 135 4.79 -7.22 16.47
CA VAL A 135 4.28 -7.30 15.09
C VAL A 135 3.11 -6.35 14.89
N SER A 136 2.26 -6.18 15.92
CA SER A 136 1.11 -5.26 15.86
C SER A 136 1.55 -3.81 15.64
N ALA A 137 2.54 -3.34 16.40
CA ALA A 137 3.10 -2.00 16.21
C ALA A 137 3.79 -1.85 14.86
N ALA A 138 4.52 -2.89 14.42
CA ALA A 138 5.19 -2.86 13.13
C ALA A 138 4.20 -2.74 11.97
N VAL A 139 3.10 -3.50 11.98
CA VAL A 139 2.04 -3.39 10.96
C VAL A 139 1.40 -2.01 10.95
N THR A 140 1.11 -1.43 12.13
CA THR A 140 0.56 -0.08 12.26
C THR A 140 1.47 0.99 11.65
N VAL A 141 2.80 0.87 11.81
CA VAL A 141 3.79 1.77 11.19
C VAL A 141 3.98 1.48 9.71
N MET A 142 3.99 0.21 9.33
CA MET A 142 4.31 -0.26 7.99
C MET A 142 3.29 0.19 6.94
N VAL A 143 1.99 0.11 7.25
CA VAL A 143 0.93 0.34 6.25
C VAL A 143 1.00 1.77 5.68
N PRO A 144 1.00 2.86 6.48
CA PRO A 144 1.11 4.22 5.96
C PRO A 144 2.36 4.47 5.09
N ASN A 145 3.43 3.69 5.28
CA ASN A 145 4.73 3.86 4.60
C ASN A 145 4.98 2.89 3.45
N SER A 146 4.01 2.08 3.05
CA SER A 146 4.23 1.04 2.04
C SER A 146 3.02 0.69 1.20
N LEU A 147 1.84 1.02 1.72
CA LEU A 147 0.54 0.66 1.18
C LEU A 147 -0.44 1.74 1.61
N GLY A 148 -0.64 2.76 0.79
CA GLY A 148 -1.69 3.72 1.11
C GLY A 148 -1.76 4.98 0.27
N PRO A 149 -2.67 5.88 0.68
CA PRO A 149 -2.81 7.26 0.19
C PRO A 149 -1.48 8.00 0.03
N GLY A 150 -0.55 7.89 0.98
CA GLY A 150 0.72 8.64 0.94
C GLY A 150 1.55 8.36 -0.30
N GLU A 151 1.86 7.08 -0.58
CA GLU A 151 2.64 6.70 -1.76
C GLU A 151 1.89 6.98 -3.06
N LEU A 152 0.58 6.72 -3.10
CA LEU A 152 -0.26 7.02 -4.26
C LEU A 152 -0.30 8.51 -4.59
N LEU A 153 -0.46 9.36 -3.56
CA LEU A 153 -0.46 10.81 -3.71
C LEU A 153 0.90 11.34 -4.16
N MET A 154 1.99 10.82 -3.62
CA MET A 154 3.35 11.21 -4.03
C MET A 154 3.62 10.90 -5.51
N ARG A 155 3.11 9.77 -6.01
CA ARG A 155 3.37 9.33 -7.40
C ARG A 155 2.39 9.88 -8.42
N TYR A 156 1.11 9.98 -8.05
CA TYR A 156 0.03 10.29 -9.01
C TYR A 156 -0.85 11.46 -8.60
N GLY A 157 -0.79 11.90 -7.34
CA GLY A 157 -1.62 13.02 -6.88
C GLY A 157 -1.30 14.30 -7.63
N THR A 158 -2.32 15.13 -7.86
CA THR A 158 -2.11 16.49 -8.40
C THR A 158 -1.33 17.34 -7.40
N ALA A 159 -0.78 18.47 -7.85
CA ALA A 159 -0.05 19.38 -6.96
C ALA A 159 -0.95 19.86 -5.79
N GLU A 160 -2.22 20.12 -6.05
CA GLU A 160 -3.22 20.54 -5.08
C GLU A 160 -3.50 19.41 -4.06
N GLN A 161 -3.65 18.18 -4.54
CA GLN A 161 -3.87 17.02 -3.67
C GLN A 161 -2.65 16.76 -2.77
N GLN A 162 -1.44 16.84 -3.34
CA GLN A 162 -0.20 16.66 -2.58
C GLN A 162 -0.07 17.74 -1.49
N GLN A 163 -0.27 19.01 -1.86
CA GLN A 163 -0.17 20.14 -0.94
C GLN A 163 -1.21 20.08 0.19
N TYR A 164 -2.39 19.54 -0.08
CA TYR A 164 -3.45 19.42 0.91
C TYR A 164 -3.24 18.21 1.85
N TRP A 165 -2.99 17.02 1.29
CA TRP A 165 -3.01 15.77 2.06
C TRP A 165 -1.68 15.39 2.69
N LEU A 166 -0.55 15.59 1.99
CA LEU A 166 0.74 15.09 2.46
C LEU A 166 1.18 15.72 3.80
N PRO A 167 0.96 17.02 4.08
CA PRO A 167 1.28 17.58 5.40
C PRO A 167 0.45 16.99 6.55
N GLY A 168 -0.83 16.70 6.29
CA GLY A 168 -1.71 16.06 7.26
C GLY A 168 -1.28 14.62 7.57
N LEU A 169 -0.89 13.87 6.53
CA LEU A 169 -0.32 12.53 6.67
C LEU A 169 1.04 12.58 7.38
N ALA A 170 1.88 13.57 7.05
CA ALA A 170 3.21 13.73 7.59
C ALA A 170 3.21 13.95 9.11
N SER A 171 2.29 14.79 9.58
CA SER A 171 2.10 15.12 11.00
C SER A 171 1.33 14.06 11.81
N GLY A 172 0.79 13.03 11.14
CA GLY A 172 -0.07 12.03 11.78
C GLY A 172 -1.45 12.56 12.19
N LYS A 173 -1.81 13.78 11.77
CA LYS A 173 -3.18 14.31 11.86
C LYS A 173 -4.11 13.44 11.03
N GLU A 174 -3.67 13.10 9.82
CA GLU A 174 -4.39 12.17 8.97
C GLU A 174 -3.83 10.75 9.15
N VAL A 175 -4.69 9.82 9.55
CA VAL A 175 -4.36 8.40 9.65
C VAL A 175 -4.97 7.70 8.44
N PRO A 176 -4.16 7.21 7.49
CA PRO A 176 -4.68 6.61 6.28
C PRO A 176 -5.04 5.14 6.47
N CYS A 177 -6.08 4.71 5.76
CA CYS A 177 -6.28 3.30 5.42
C CYS A 177 -6.52 3.15 3.91
N PHE A 178 -6.41 1.91 3.40
CA PHE A 178 -6.61 1.64 1.98
C PHE A 178 -7.57 0.47 1.75
N ALA A 179 -8.72 0.77 1.16
CA ALA A 179 -9.80 -0.17 0.93
C ALA A 179 -9.80 -0.70 -0.51
N LEU A 180 -9.10 -1.82 -0.67
CA LEU A 180 -9.07 -2.61 -1.90
C LEU A 180 -9.83 -3.92 -1.74
N THR A 181 -9.49 -4.71 -0.71
CA THR A 181 -10.05 -6.04 -0.49
C THR A 181 -11.51 -5.97 -0.04
N GLY A 182 -12.35 -6.83 -0.63
CA GLY A 182 -13.77 -6.96 -0.33
C GLY A 182 -14.17 -8.38 0.10
N PRO A 183 -15.45 -8.58 0.49
CA PRO A 183 -16.01 -9.89 0.82
C PRO A 183 -15.85 -10.95 -0.27
N GLU A 184 -15.88 -10.52 -1.53
CA GLU A 184 -15.88 -11.42 -2.69
C GLU A 184 -14.55 -11.41 -3.46
N ALA A 185 -13.73 -10.37 -3.29
CA ALA A 185 -12.50 -10.16 -4.06
C ALA A 185 -11.29 -9.85 -3.16
N GLY A 186 -10.26 -10.68 -3.26
CA GLY A 186 -8.98 -10.55 -2.55
C GLY A 186 -7.80 -10.65 -3.50
N SER A 187 -7.35 -11.89 -3.78
CA SER A 187 -6.25 -12.15 -4.72
C SER A 187 -6.57 -11.67 -6.15
N ASP A 188 -7.82 -11.88 -6.59
CA ASP A 188 -8.34 -11.28 -7.83
C ASP A 188 -8.86 -9.87 -7.56
N ALA A 189 -7.93 -8.94 -7.31
CA ALA A 189 -8.25 -7.54 -7.03
C ALA A 189 -8.85 -6.81 -8.26
N GLY A 190 -8.71 -7.37 -9.47
CA GLY A 190 -9.36 -6.87 -10.68
C GLY A 190 -10.88 -7.11 -10.68
N ALA A 191 -11.34 -8.14 -9.97
CA ALA A 191 -12.73 -8.55 -9.92
C ALA A 191 -13.57 -7.84 -8.85
N ILE A 192 -13.06 -6.80 -8.17
CA ILE A 192 -13.82 -6.07 -7.13
C ILE A 192 -15.23 -5.68 -7.62
N PRO A 193 -16.28 -5.89 -6.80
CA PRO A 193 -17.66 -5.58 -7.18
C PRO A 193 -18.03 -4.12 -6.92
N ASP A 194 -17.22 -3.37 -6.16
CA ASP A 194 -17.48 -2.00 -5.75
C ASP A 194 -17.58 -1.06 -6.96
N ARG A 195 -18.56 -0.16 -6.96
CA ARG A 195 -18.94 0.63 -8.13
C ARG A 195 -18.99 2.12 -7.83
N GLY A 196 -18.50 2.89 -8.78
CA GLY A 196 -18.76 4.32 -8.90
C GLY A 196 -19.48 4.61 -10.20
N VAL A 197 -20.50 5.46 -10.17
CA VAL A 197 -21.20 5.94 -11.37
C VAL A 197 -20.99 7.45 -11.45
N VAL A 198 -20.45 7.91 -12.58
CA VAL A 198 -20.34 9.35 -12.85
C VAL A 198 -21.73 9.95 -12.93
N CYS A 199 -21.94 11.05 -12.22
CA CYS A 199 -23.22 11.78 -12.23
C CYS A 199 -23.03 13.23 -11.82
N GLU A 200 -24.00 14.08 -12.14
CA GLU A 200 -24.12 15.42 -11.57
C GLU A 200 -24.99 15.39 -10.31
N GLN A 201 -24.56 16.06 -9.26
CA GLN A 201 -25.35 16.24 -8.04
C GLN A 201 -25.10 17.64 -7.45
N GLU A 202 -26.07 18.19 -6.74
CA GLU A 202 -25.84 19.38 -5.94
C GLU A 202 -24.89 19.04 -4.78
N TYR A 203 -23.74 19.71 -4.75
CA TYR A 203 -22.72 19.55 -3.72
C TYR A 203 -22.19 20.93 -3.32
N GLN A 204 -22.24 21.23 -2.02
CA GLN A 204 -21.86 22.54 -1.46
C GLN A 204 -22.56 23.73 -2.16
N GLY A 205 -23.85 23.56 -2.50
CA GLY A 205 -24.68 24.59 -3.12
C GLY A 205 -24.42 24.85 -4.61
N LYS A 206 -23.74 23.93 -5.30
CA LYS A 206 -23.48 23.99 -6.75
C LYS A 206 -23.69 22.64 -7.40
N THR A 207 -24.24 22.62 -8.61
CA THR A 207 -24.22 21.43 -9.46
C THR A 207 -22.76 21.05 -9.73
N THR A 208 -22.37 19.87 -9.29
CA THR A 208 -20.99 19.38 -9.35
C THR A 208 -20.98 18.03 -10.06
N LEU A 209 -20.09 17.88 -11.03
CA LEU A 209 -19.82 16.59 -11.64
C LEU A 209 -18.98 15.75 -10.67
N GLY A 210 -19.45 14.55 -10.37
CA GLY A 210 -18.85 13.68 -9.37
C GLY A 210 -19.15 12.22 -9.62
N ILE A 211 -19.01 11.42 -8.56
CA ILE A 211 -19.19 9.99 -8.59
C ILE A 211 -20.06 9.59 -7.42
N ARG A 212 -21.14 8.87 -7.69
CA ARG A 212 -21.92 8.17 -6.66
C ARG A 212 -21.34 6.78 -6.45
N LEU A 213 -20.86 6.53 -5.25
CA LEU A 213 -20.10 5.34 -4.86
C LEU A 213 -20.94 4.38 -4.00
N ASN A 214 -20.74 3.09 -4.25
CA ASN A 214 -21.26 1.98 -3.48
C ASN A 214 -20.14 0.94 -3.27
N TRP A 215 -19.84 0.61 -2.01
CA TRP A 215 -18.77 -0.35 -1.69
C TRP A 215 -19.02 -1.12 -0.39
N ASP A 216 -18.41 -2.29 -0.30
CA ASP A 216 -18.30 -3.09 0.92
C ASP A 216 -16.92 -3.74 0.98
N LYS A 217 -16.12 -3.32 1.96
CA LYS A 217 -14.70 -3.62 2.06
C LYS A 217 -14.40 -4.27 3.40
N ARG A 218 -13.48 -5.24 3.38
CA ARG A 218 -13.07 -5.99 4.56
C ARG A 218 -11.56 -6.13 4.61
N TYR A 219 -11.06 -6.43 5.80
CA TYR A 219 -9.64 -6.56 6.09
C TYR A 219 -8.84 -5.27 5.89
N ILE A 220 -9.47 -4.13 6.17
CA ILE A 220 -8.86 -2.83 5.97
C ILE A 220 -8.07 -2.44 7.23
N THR A 221 -6.76 -2.58 7.15
CA THR A 221 -5.85 -2.19 8.24
C THR A 221 -5.94 -0.70 8.50
N LEU A 222 -5.93 -0.32 9.78
CA LEU A 222 -6.15 1.03 10.32
C LEU A 222 -7.58 1.60 10.16
N ALA A 223 -8.50 0.94 9.46
CA ALA A 223 -9.86 1.48 9.26
C ALA A 223 -10.54 1.96 10.56
N PRO A 224 -10.48 1.25 11.71
CA PRO A 224 -11.11 1.71 12.95
C PRO A 224 -10.62 3.08 13.49
N ARG A 225 -9.42 3.53 13.10
CA ARG A 225 -8.87 4.85 13.48
C ARG A 225 -8.58 5.77 12.29
N ALA A 226 -8.94 5.36 11.08
CA ALA A 226 -8.60 6.11 9.89
C ALA A 226 -9.40 7.42 9.84
N THR A 227 -8.72 8.50 9.46
CA THR A 227 -9.35 9.80 9.17
C THR A 227 -9.53 10.00 7.65
N VAL A 228 -8.76 9.25 6.86
CA VAL A 228 -8.80 9.28 5.41
C VAL A 228 -8.74 7.87 4.83
N LEU A 229 -9.62 7.63 3.86
CA LEU A 229 -9.84 6.37 3.17
C LEU A 229 -9.36 6.52 1.73
N GLY A 230 -8.33 5.75 1.36
CA GLY A 230 -8.09 5.45 -0.05
C GLY A 230 -9.04 4.35 -0.49
N LEU A 231 -9.84 4.56 -1.53
CA LEU A 231 -10.84 3.59 -2.00
C LEU A 231 -10.57 3.21 -3.45
N ALA A 232 -10.51 1.90 -3.74
CA ALA A 232 -10.49 1.37 -5.09
C ALA A 232 -11.87 0.80 -5.48
N PHE A 233 -12.39 1.21 -6.64
CA PHE A 233 -13.70 0.83 -7.16
C PHE A 233 -13.70 0.79 -8.69
N LYS A 234 -14.68 0.12 -9.31
CA LYS A 234 -14.90 0.16 -10.76
C LYS A 234 -15.76 1.36 -11.12
N LEU A 235 -15.22 2.24 -11.97
CA LEU A 235 -15.89 3.45 -12.41
C LEU A 235 -16.66 3.21 -13.72
N TYR A 236 -17.89 3.70 -13.75
CA TYR A 236 -18.79 3.65 -14.89
C TYR A 236 -19.31 5.06 -15.21
N ASP A 237 -19.42 5.35 -16.49
CA ASP A 237 -19.94 6.60 -17.03
C ASP A 237 -21.05 6.32 -18.07
N PRO A 238 -22.23 5.86 -17.62
CA PRO A 238 -23.31 5.44 -18.52
C PRO A 238 -23.87 6.60 -19.37
N GLU A 239 -23.75 7.83 -18.86
CA GLU A 239 -24.22 9.06 -19.52
C GLU A 239 -23.14 9.74 -20.36
N GLN A 240 -21.94 9.16 -20.44
CA GLN A 240 -20.80 9.65 -21.25
C GLN A 240 -20.40 11.10 -20.91
N LEU A 241 -20.43 11.44 -19.63
CA LEU A 241 -20.11 12.78 -19.11
C LEU A 241 -18.60 13.07 -19.12
N LEU A 242 -17.75 12.03 -19.12
CA LEU A 242 -16.29 12.11 -19.19
C LEU A 242 -15.72 11.73 -20.56
N GLY A 243 -16.47 10.96 -21.35
CA GLY A 243 -16.05 10.52 -22.69
C GLY A 243 -16.90 9.37 -23.22
N GLU A 244 -16.47 8.76 -24.33
CA GLU A 244 -17.27 7.74 -25.04
C GLU A 244 -17.31 6.38 -24.32
N THR A 245 -16.36 6.11 -23.42
CA THR A 245 -16.21 4.82 -22.74
C THR A 245 -17.07 4.72 -21.49
N GLN A 246 -18.06 3.84 -21.49
CA GLN A 246 -18.97 3.68 -20.35
C GLN A 246 -18.36 2.91 -19.16
N ALA A 247 -17.48 1.94 -19.40
CA ALA A 247 -16.80 1.19 -18.34
C ALA A 247 -15.33 1.61 -18.31
N LEU A 248 -15.02 2.59 -17.47
CA LEU A 248 -13.70 3.26 -17.47
C LEU A 248 -12.61 2.39 -16.84
N GLY A 249 -12.98 1.50 -15.91
CA GLY A 249 -12.05 0.59 -15.23
C GLY A 249 -11.90 0.91 -13.75
N ILE A 250 -10.84 0.38 -13.12
CA ILE A 250 -10.59 0.62 -11.69
C ILE A 250 -10.08 2.05 -11.51
N THR A 251 -10.65 2.76 -10.54
CA THR A 251 -10.27 4.12 -10.14
C THR A 251 -9.96 4.12 -8.64
N CYS A 252 -9.01 4.96 -8.24
CA CYS A 252 -8.68 5.20 -6.83
C CYS A 252 -9.10 6.62 -6.44
N ALA A 253 -9.76 6.77 -5.30
CA ALA A 253 -10.13 8.08 -4.74
C ALA A 253 -9.66 8.20 -3.28
N LEU A 254 -9.49 9.44 -2.81
CA LEU A 254 -9.29 9.76 -1.40
C LEU A 254 -10.58 10.36 -0.82
N ILE A 255 -11.03 9.83 0.31
CA ILE A 255 -12.31 10.20 0.94
C ILE A 255 -12.06 10.39 2.44
N PRO A 256 -12.38 11.54 3.05
CA PRO A 256 -12.41 11.67 4.50
C PRO A 256 -13.37 10.62 5.09
N THR A 257 -12.97 9.94 6.17
CA THR A 257 -13.84 8.93 6.81
C THR A 257 -15.05 9.54 7.50
N SER A 258 -15.02 10.86 7.76
CA SER A 258 -16.14 11.66 8.24
C SER A 258 -17.12 12.08 7.14
N HIS A 259 -16.82 11.81 5.87
CA HIS A 259 -17.67 12.22 4.75
C HIS A 259 -19.05 11.52 4.80
N PRO A 260 -20.17 12.24 4.57
CA PRO A 260 -21.50 11.67 4.71
C PRO A 260 -21.69 10.36 3.91
N GLY A 261 -22.20 9.34 4.61
CA GLY A 261 -22.47 8.02 4.04
C GLY A 261 -21.29 7.04 4.10
N VAL A 262 -20.06 7.50 4.41
CA VAL A 262 -18.95 6.60 4.77
C VAL A 262 -19.24 5.97 6.14
N LYS A 263 -19.12 4.65 6.22
CA LYS A 263 -19.25 3.88 7.46
C LYS A 263 -17.97 3.10 7.71
N VAL A 264 -17.37 3.31 8.87
CA VAL A 264 -16.36 2.40 9.43
C VAL A 264 -17.13 1.40 10.29
N GLY A 265 -17.06 0.13 9.89
CA GLY A 265 -17.82 -0.93 10.55
C GLY A 265 -17.02 -1.66 11.61
N ASP A 266 -17.38 -2.91 11.84
CA ASP A 266 -16.79 -3.72 12.90
C ASP A 266 -15.28 -3.92 12.72
N ARG A 267 -14.61 -3.94 13.87
CA ARG A 267 -13.19 -4.28 13.97
C ARG A 267 -13.02 -5.80 13.89
N HIS A 268 -12.08 -6.24 13.07
CA HIS A 268 -11.61 -7.62 13.04
C HIS A 268 -10.53 -7.89 14.09
N SER A 269 -10.39 -9.16 14.48
CA SER A 269 -9.26 -9.68 15.27
C SER A 269 -8.44 -10.68 14.43
N PRO A 270 -7.58 -10.19 13.52
CA PRO A 270 -6.81 -11.05 12.64
C PRO A 270 -5.73 -11.79 13.44
N MET A 271 -5.83 -13.13 13.47
CA MET A 271 -4.84 -14.01 14.12
C MET A 271 -4.58 -13.71 15.61
N GLY A 272 -5.53 -13.07 16.29
CA GLY A 272 -5.35 -12.64 17.67
C GLY A 272 -4.30 -11.54 17.88
N LEU A 273 -3.88 -10.83 16.82
CA LEU A 273 -2.98 -9.70 16.91
C LEU A 273 -3.73 -8.38 17.16
N ALA A 274 -3.01 -7.38 17.66
CA ALA A 274 -3.59 -6.14 18.18
C ALA A 274 -3.64 -4.99 17.15
N PHE A 275 -3.07 -5.15 15.96
CA PHE A 275 -3.15 -4.11 14.94
C PHE A 275 -4.60 -3.88 14.52
N LEU A 276 -4.96 -2.61 14.30
CA LEU A 276 -6.32 -2.27 13.92
C LEU A 276 -6.61 -2.75 12.50
N ASN A 277 -7.73 -3.44 12.34
CA ASN A 277 -8.21 -3.92 11.07
C ASN A 277 -9.74 -3.99 11.12
N GLY A 278 -10.43 -3.65 10.04
CA GLY A 278 -11.90 -3.63 10.07
C GLY A 278 -12.53 -3.61 8.69
N THR A 279 -13.79 -3.19 8.68
CA THR A 279 -14.60 -3.03 7.47
C THR A 279 -14.82 -1.55 7.15
N THR A 280 -15.05 -1.25 5.88
CA THR A 280 -15.57 0.06 5.45
C THR A 280 -16.68 -0.14 4.43
N GLN A 281 -17.73 0.66 4.53
CA GLN A 281 -18.92 0.56 3.69
C GLN A 281 -19.41 1.94 3.27
N GLY A 282 -20.10 2.00 2.16
CA GLY A 282 -20.78 3.21 1.71
C GLY A 282 -21.87 2.87 0.72
N GLN A 283 -23.00 3.57 0.87
CA GLN A 283 -24.15 3.45 -0.01
C GLN A 283 -24.52 4.85 -0.50
N ASP A 284 -24.56 5.02 -1.82
CA ASP A 284 -24.89 6.26 -2.52
C ASP A 284 -24.07 7.48 -2.06
N VAL A 285 -22.79 7.26 -1.77
CA VAL A 285 -21.88 8.31 -1.32
C VAL A 285 -21.40 9.12 -2.51
N PHE A 286 -21.77 10.39 -2.57
CA PHE A 286 -21.31 11.29 -3.63
C PHE A 286 -19.94 11.89 -3.29
N ILE A 287 -18.99 11.83 -4.22
CA ILE A 287 -17.72 12.56 -4.14
C ILE A 287 -17.47 13.39 -5.42
N PRO A 288 -16.85 14.58 -5.33
CA PRO A 288 -16.41 15.32 -6.51
C PRO A 288 -15.36 14.55 -7.32
N LEU A 289 -15.29 14.78 -8.64
CA LEU A 289 -14.27 14.10 -9.48
C LEU A 289 -12.83 14.41 -9.08
N ASP A 290 -12.57 15.60 -8.52
CA ASP A 290 -11.23 16.00 -8.07
C ASP A 290 -10.72 15.17 -6.88
N TRP A 291 -11.55 14.30 -6.30
CA TRP A 291 -11.15 13.36 -5.27
C TRP A 291 -10.55 12.06 -5.83
N ILE A 292 -10.68 11.82 -7.14
CA ILE A 292 -9.89 10.80 -7.83
C ILE A 292 -8.41 11.15 -7.65
N ILE A 293 -7.58 10.21 -7.22
CA ILE A 293 -6.14 10.44 -7.07
C ILE A 293 -5.56 10.75 -8.46
N GLY A 294 -4.92 11.91 -8.62
CA GLY A 294 -4.47 12.42 -9.91
C GLY A 294 -5.52 13.18 -10.72
N GLY A 295 -6.73 13.34 -10.17
CA GLY A 295 -7.83 14.08 -10.77
C GLY A 295 -8.58 13.30 -11.86
N PRO A 296 -9.50 13.98 -12.58
CA PRO A 296 -10.33 13.36 -13.62
C PRO A 296 -9.53 12.59 -14.69
N ASP A 297 -8.34 13.08 -15.03
CA ASP A 297 -7.44 12.46 -16.02
C ASP A 297 -6.97 11.05 -15.64
N TYR A 298 -7.11 10.67 -14.37
CA TYR A 298 -6.76 9.35 -13.84
C TYR A 298 -7.97 8.44 -13.58
N ALA A 299 -9.17 8.86 -13.99
CA ALA A 299 -10.33 7.97 -14.09
C ALA A 299 -9.98 6.71 -14.92
N GLY A 300 -10.23 5.53 -14.36
CA GLY A 300 -9.95 4.23 -14.99
C GLY A 300 -8.48 3.78 -14.94
N LYS A 301 -7.55 4.61 -14.45
CA LYS A 301 -6.11 4.30 -14.37
C LYS A 301 -5.66 3.77 -13.00
N GLY A 302 -6.60 3.52 -12.10
CA GLY A 302 -6.33 3.05 -10.73
C GLY A 302 -5.66 1.67 -10.67
N TRP A 303 -5.95 0.76 -11.60
CA TRP A 303 -5.29 -0.56 -11.59
C TRP A 303 -3.78 -0.46 -11.72
N ARG A 304 -3.30 0.38 -12.65
CA ARG A 304 -1.87 0.66 -12.81
C ARG A 304 -1.25 1.21 -11.52
N MET A 305 -1.91 2.18 -10.88
CA MET A 305 -1.43 2.75 -9.62
C MET A 305 -1.29 1.68 -8.53
N LEU A 306 -2.29 0.81 -8.42
CA LEU A 306 -2.30 -0.27 -7.44
C LEU A 306 -1.14 -1.22 -7.67
N VAL A 307 -0.91 -1.69 -8.91
CA VAL A 307 0.19 -2.64 -9.16
C VAL A 307 1.56 -2.00 -8.89
N GLU A 308 1.75 -0.74 -9.29
CA GLU A 308 3.01 -0.02 -9.06
C GLU A 308 3.27 0.24 -7.56
N CYS A 309 2.28 0.71 -6.79
CA CYS A 309 2.46 1.03 -5.37
C CYS A 309 2.44 -0.19 -4.44
N LEU A 310 1.61 -1.22 -4.72
CA LEU A 310 1.60 -2.45 -3.91
C LEU A 310 2.96 -3.18 -3.92
N SER A 311 3.81 -2.90 -4.91
CA SER A 311 5.15 -3.47 -5.03
C SER A 311 6.10 -3.02 -3.91
N ALA A 312 5.94 -1.80 -3.36
CA ALA A 312 6.76 -1.33 -2.24
C ALA A 312 6.46 -2.13 -0.95
N GLY A 313 5.17 -2.30 -0.62
CA GLY A 313 4.71 -3.18 0.46
C GLY A 313 5.28 -4.59 0.37
N ARG A 314 5.27 -5.17 -0.84
CA ARG A 314 5.77 -6.53 -1.10
C ARG A 314 7.28 -6.65 -1.09
N GLY A 315 8.00 -5.65 -1.60
CA GLY A 315 9.46 -5.71 -1.76
C GLY A 315 10.26 -5.25 -0.54
N ILE A 316 9.65 -4.46 0.34
CA ILE A 316 10.35 -3.77 1.44
C ILE A 316 9.77 -4.22 2.79
N SER A 317 8.48 -3.98 2.96
CA SER A 317 7.81 -3.97 4.26
C SER A 317 7.41 -5.36 4.76
N LEU A 318 6.73 -6.17 3.92
CA LEU A 318 6.39 -7.55 4.28
C LEU A 318 7.63 -8.44 4.50
N PRO A 319 8.68 -8.37 3.64
CA PRO A 319 9.92 -9.11 3.89
C PRO A 319 10.63 -8.68 5.17
N ALA A 320 10.54 -7.40 5.57
CA ALA A 320 11.09 -6.93 6.84
C ALA A 320 10.44 -7.65 8.04
N LEU A 321 9.10 -7.79 8.05
CA LEU A 321 8.39 -8.54 9.09
C LEU A 321 8.79 -10.02 9.11
N GLY A 322 8.86 -10.65 7.93
CA GLY A 322 9.26 -12.06 7.82
C GLY A 322 10.69 -12.31 8.30
N THR A 323 11.61 -11.40 7.94
CA THR A 323 13.01 -11.44 8.38
C THR A 323 13.11 -11.28 9.89
N ALA A 324 12.45 -10.27 10.47
CA ALA A 324 12.44 -10.06 11.91
C ALA A 324 11.90 -11.27 12.68
N SER A 325 10.81 -11.87 12.19
CA SER A 325 10.22 -13.08 12.76
C SER A 325 11.19 -14.26 12.72
N GLY A 326 11.91 -14.45 11.60
CA GLY A 326 12.94 -15.48 11.47
C GLY A 326 14.12 -15.27 12.43
N HIS A 327 14.60 -14.03 12.58
CA HIS A 327 15.65 -13.70 13.54
C HIS A 327 15.23 -13.98 14.98
N LEU A 328 14.00 -13.62 15.36
CA LEU A 328 13.48 -13.88 16.70
C LEU A 328 13.29 -15.38 16.96
N ALA A 329 12.77 -16.12 15.99
CA ALA A 329 12.63 -17.57 16.08
C ALA A 329 13.99 -18.26 16.26
N LEU A 330 15.01 -17.87 15.47
CA LEU A 330 16.36 -18.42 15.61
C LEU A 330 16.97 -18.08 16.98
N ARG A 331 16.84 -16.83 17.43
CA ARG A 331 17.40 -16.39 18.71
C ARG A 331 16.76 -17.11 19.90
N SER A 332 15.43 -17.21 19.90
CA SER A 332 14.68 -17.85 21.00
C SER A 332 14.90 -19.35 21.04
N SER A 333 14.79 -20.04 19.89
CA SER A 333 15.04 -21.49 19.81
C SER A 333 16.49 -21.83 20.12
N GLY A 334 17.46 -21.06 19.62
CA GLY A 334 18.88 -21.26 19.91
C GLY A 334 19.22 -21.05 21.38
N ALA A 335 18.70 -19.99 22.01
CA ALA A 335 18.90 -19.76 23.43
C ALA A 335 18.27 -20.87 24.29
N TYR A 336 17.08 -21.34 23.90
CA TYR A 336 16.42 -22.44 24.58
C TYR A 336 17.21 -23.76 24.44
N ALA A 337 17.64 -24.11 23.23
CA ALA A 337 18.42 -25.31 22.95
C ALA A 337 19.81 -25.32 23.61
N TYR A 338 20.36 -24.15 23.96
CA TYR A 338 21.57 -24.07 24.77
C TYR A 338 21.32 -24.45 26.23
N VAL A 339 20.15 -24.09 26.77
CA VAL A 339 19.77 -24.37 28.17
C VAL A 339 19.16 -25.76 28.34
N ARG A 340 18.46 -26.28 27.33
CA ARG A 340 17.74 -27.55 27.35
C ARG A 340 18.09 -28.43 26.16
#